data_AF-A0A7T9CFF8-F1
#
_entry.id   AF-A0A7T9CFF8-F1
#
_cell.length_a   1.000
_cell.length_b   1.000
_cell.length_c   1.000
_cell.angle_alpha   90.00
_cell.angle_beta   90.00
_cell.angle_gamma   90.00
#
_symmetry.space_group_name_H-M   'P 1'
#
loop_
_entity.id
_entity.type
_entity.pdbx_description
1 polymer ?
#
loop_
_entity_poly.entity_id
_entity_poly.type
_entity_poly.pdbx_seq_one_letter_code
_entity_poly.pdbx_strand_id
1 'polypeptide(L)'
;MEKTIDLIRERIRDGNARVVTAEEMPVIVEELGEEGALREVDVVTTGTFGAMCSSGAFLNFGHADPPIKMERVWLNDVEAYGGIAAVDAYIGATQKSTTREEYYGGAHVIEDFVSGKTVELRALSTGTDCYPRRTITTEILLENLNEATMVNPRNGYQRYNAATNSTDRTLSTYMGMLLPNCGNISFSGSGLLNPITNDPAFRVIGSGVPAFLCGAPGMIVGEGTQHSPAGGFGTLMVTADMKRMSPDFLRAATMTGYGVTLYVGLGIPLPVLDLDMVRSTAVRDEDIIVDIIDYGIPSRDRPSLRKVSYAELKSGGIELNGEEVRTSPLSSYRRAREVALTLKSWVEEGKLDLALPTRKIDATRKAHPLRETVQGPRVLDIMDRKVFSIGQDEEIRSAAQKLLKGETNHLPVIDSSGRLVGIVTTYDISKAVVNPGKAKRVRDIMKKRVITTTMEEPVDIAVRKLEKHNISALPVVDREERVIGMLTAMNLGKLFGGRWLK
;
A
#
# COMPACT_ATOMS: atom_id res chain seq x y z
N MET A 1 36.93 -18.44 3.36
CA MET A 1 37.64 -17.40 2.58
C MET A 1 36.82 -16.13 2.68
N GLU A 2 37.38 -14.96 3.00
CA GLU A 2 36.63 -13.69 2.99
C GLU A 2 37.17 -12.79 1.87
N LYS A 3 36.27 -12.17 1.11
CA LYS A 3 36.58 -11.16 0.09
C LYS A 3 36.44 -9.77 0.69
N THR A 4 37.36 -8.87 0.35
CA THR A 4 37.23 -7.46 0.68
C THR A 4 36.52 -6.72 -0.45
N ILE A 5 35.86 -5.60 -0.12
CA ILE A 5 35.27 -4.73 -1.14
C ILE A 5 36.34 -4.17 -2.10
N ASP A 6 37.56 -3.97 -1.62
CA ASP A 6 38.70 -3.50 -2.43
C ASP A 6 39.08 -4.51 -3.50
N LEU A 7 39.17 -5.79 -3.13
CA LEU A 7 39.44 -6.88 -4.07
C LEU A 7 38.35 -6.97 -5.14
N ILE A 8 37.08 -6.84 -4.77
CA ILE A 8 35.97 -6.88 -5.73
C ILE A 8 36.05 -5.68 -6.68
N ARG A 9 36.33 -4.47 -6.17
CA ARG A 9 36.51 -3.26 -7.00
C ARG A 9 37.69 -3.39 -7.97
N GLU A 10 38.79 -3.98 -7.53
CA GLU A 10 39.93 -4.28 -8.39
C GLU A 10 39.54 -5.25 -9.52
N ARG A 11 38.85 -6.34 -9.19
CA ARG A 11 38.35 -7.29 -10.20
C ARG A 11 37.40 -6.65 -11.21
N ILE A 12 36.53 -5.73 -10.78
CA ILE A 12 35.64 -4.99 -11.69
C ILE A 12 36.45 -4.13 -12.65
N ARG A 13 37.39 -3.34 -12.12
CA ARG A 13 38.26 -2.48 -12.92
C ARG A 13 39.10 -3.27 -13.93
N ASP A 14 39.52 -4.47 -13.56
CA ASP A 14 40.32 -5.35 -14.41
C ASP A 14 39.46 -6.19 -15.39
N GLY A 15 38.12 -6.09 -15.32
CA GLY A 15 37.19 -6.85 -16.15
C GLY A 15 37.10 -8.35 -15.79
N ASN A 16 37.57 -8.73 -14.61
CA ASN A 16 37.63 -10.11 -14.12
C ASN A 16 36.54 -10.45 -13.10
N ALA A 17 35.72 -9.48 -12.70
CA ALA A 17 34.66 -9.70 -11.72
C ALA A 17 33.52 -10.55 -12.30
N ARG A 18 33.10 -11.56 -11.55
CA ARG A 18 31.90 -12.34 -11.88
C ARG A 18 30.68 -11.72 -11.22
N VAL A 19 29.90 -10.98 -12.02
CA VAL A 19 28.62 -10.40 -11.59
C VAL A 19 27.50 -11.34 -12.02
N VAL A 20 26.58 -11.60 -11.12
CA VAL A 20 25.40 -12.44 -11.39
C VAL A 20 24.14 -11.73 -10.88
N THR A 21 22.98 -12.17 -11.32
CA THR A 21 21.69 -11.74 -10.78
C THR A 21 21.28 -12.63 -9.62
N ALA A 22 20.37 -12.14 -8.77
CA ALA A 22 19.80 -12.96 -7.70
C ALA A 22 19.01 -14.19 -8.22
N GLU A 23 18.61 -14.20 -9.50
CA GLU A 23 18.05 -15.39 -10.15
C GLU A 23 19.10 -16.47 -10.48
N GLU A 24 20.32 -16.06 -10.83
CA GLU A 24 21.41 -16.97 -11.18
C GLU A 24 22.08 -17.56 -9.92
N MET A 25 22.10 -16.82 -8.80
CA MET A 25 22.84 -17.18 -7.60
C MET A 25 22.42 -18.53 -6.97
N PRO A 26 21.12 -18.86 -6.78
CA PRO A 26 20.72 -20.15 -6.21
C PRO A 26 21.15 -21.36 -7.05
N VAL A 27 21.20 -21.21 -8.38
CA VAL A 27 21.66 -22.26 -9.31
C VAL A 27 23.16 -22.48 -9.17
N ILE A 28 23.94 -21.40 -9.06
CA ILE A 28 25.40 -21.48 -8.87
C ILE A 28 25.74 -22.17 -7.54
N VAL A 29 25.00 -21.88 -6.47
CA VAL A 29 25.20 -22.55 -5.18
C VAL A 29 24.84 -24.03 -5.25
N GLU A 30 23.79 -24.40 -5.99
CA GLU A 30 23.41 -25.79 -6.22
C GLU A 30 24.49 -26.57 -6.98
N GLU A 31 25.12 -25.95 -7.98
CA GLU A 31 26.17 -26.58 -8.80
C GLU A 31 27.54 -26.63 -8.13
N LEU A 32 27.97 -25.54 -7.47
CA LEU A 32 29.33 -25.36 -6.97
C LEU A 32 29.47 -25.50 -5.45
N GLY A 33 28.35 -25.55 -4.72
CA GLY A 33 28.31 -25.42 -3.26
C GLY A 33 28.62 -23.99 -2.78
N GLU A 34 28.38 -23.72 -1.49
CA GLU A 34 28.55 -22.38 -0.92
C GLU A 34 30.01 -21.84 -1.05
N GLU A 35 31.00 -22.69 -0.76
CA GLU A 35 32.44 -22.37 -0.88
C GLU A 35 32.88 -22.17 -2.34
N GLY A 36 32.27 -22.88 -3.29
CA GLY A 36 32.51 -22.68 -4.72
C GLY A 36 31.92 -21.37 -5.20
N ALA A 37 30.67 -21.10 -4.86
CA ALA A 37 29.99 -19.85 -5.18
C ALA A 37 30.71 -18.64 -4.58
N LEU A 38 31.19 -18.71 -3.33
CA LEU A 38 31.96 -17.63 -2.70
C LEU A 38 33.26 -17.33 -3.46
N ARG A 39 33.97 -18.35 -3.93
CA ARG A 39 35.21 -18.15 -4.71
C ARG A 39 34.93 -17.45 -6.03
N GLU A 40 33.90 -17.92 -6.73
CA GLU A 40 33.58 -17.53 -8.09
C GLU A 40 32.83 -16.19 -8.20
N VAL A 41 31.79 -15.97 -7.41
CA VAL A 41 30.88 -14.83 -7.55
C VAL A 41 31.38 -13.64 -6.73
N ASP A 42 31.46 -12.47 -7.35
CA ASP A 42 31.90 -11.24 -6.69
C ASP A 42 30.73 -10.34 -6.30
N VAL A 43 29.68 -10.27 -7.13
CA VAL A 43 28.52 -9.38 -6.91
C VAL A 43 27.23 -10.06 -7.35
N VAL A 44 26.20 -9.96 -6.51
CA VAL A 44 24.83 -10.34 -6.85
C VAL A 44 23.99 -9.08 -7.07
N THR A 45 23.38 -8.96 -8.23
CA THR A 45 22.52 -7.82 -8.59
C THR A 45 21.05 -8.16 -8.39
N THR A 46 20.32 -7.19 -7.84
CA THR A 46 18.93 -7.36 -7.42
C THR A 46 18.04 -6.32 -8.10
N GLY A 47 16.73 -6.53 -8.09
CA GLY A 47 15.79 -5.67 -8.78
C GLY A 47 14.35 -5.77 -8.25
N THR A 48 13.69 -4.63 -8.18
CA THR A 48 12.25 -4.51 -7.91
C THR A 48 11.63 -3.55 -8.92
N PHE A 49 10.37 -3.80 -9.25
CA PHE A 49 9.54 -2.84 -9.99
C PHE A 49 8.11 -2.95 -9.49
N GLY A 50 7.68 -1.99 -8.68
CA GLY A 50 6.37 -2.03 -8.02
C GLY A 50 5.86 -0.65 -7.67
N ALA A 51 4.58 -0.58 -7.33
CA ALA A 51 3.91 0.64 -6.93
C ALA A 51 4.48 1.15 -5.59
N MET A 52 5.13 2.30 -5.63
CA MET A 52 5.69 3.00 -4.47
C MET A 52 5.05 4.38 -4.35
N CYS A 53 3.92 4.42 -3.64
CA CYS A 53 3.20 5.66 -3.35
C CYS A 53 4.09 6.68 -2.60
N SER A 54 5.06 6.18 -1.84
CA SER A 54 6.02 6.96 -1.05
C SER A 54 7.22 7.42 -1.88
N SER A 55 6.93 8.07 -3.01
CA SER A 55 7.90 8.67 -3.92
C SER A 55 7.57 10.14 -4.17
N GLY A 56 8.58 10.92 -4.55
CA GLY A 56 8.43 12.35 -4.82
C GLY A 56 9.76 13.00 -5.18
N ALA A 57 9.72 14.30 -5.48
CA ALA A 57 10.89 15.03 -5.95
C ALA A 57 10.96 16.45 -5.43
N PHE A 58 12.17 16.89 -5.12
CA PHE A 58 12.51 18.30 -4.96
C PHE A 58 12.87 18.89 -6.32
N LEU A 59 12.29 20.03 -6.64
CA LEU A 59 12.47 20.74 -7.89
C LEU A 59 12.89 22.18 -7.59
N ASN A 60 13.92 22.66 -8.28
CA ASN A 60 14.32 24.06 -8.27
C ASN A 60 14.08 24.67 -9.65
N PHE A 61 13.19 25.67 -9.71
CA PHE A 61 12.73 26.27 -10.98
C PHE A 61 13.62 27.42 -11.48
N GLY A 62 14.51 27.93 -10.63
CA GLY A 62 15.17 29.21 -10.86
C GLY A 62 14.24 30.42 -10.69
N HIS A 63 14.83 31.61 -10.55
CA HIS A 63 14.08 32.85 -10.43
C HIS A 63 13.58 33.36 -11.78
N ALA A 64 12.34 33.87 -11.78
CA ALA A 64 11.84 34.71 -12.84
C ALA A 64 12.43 36.14 -12.75
N ASP A 65 12.19 36.96 -13.78
CA ASP A 65 12.54 38.38 -13.76
C ASP A 65 11.29 39.25 -13.96
N PRO A 66 10.81 40.02 -12.97
CA PRO A 66 11.39 40.18 -11.63
C PRO A 66 11.24 38.92 -10.76
N PRO A 67 12.07 38.77 -9.70
CA PRO A 67 12.12 37.56 -8.90
C PRO A 67 10.83 37.31 -8.11
N ILE A 68 10.55 36.02 -7.88
CA ILE A 68 9.36 35.51 -7.21
C ILE A 68 9.75 34.59 -6.04
N LYS A 69 8.97 34.66 -4.95
CA LYS A 69 8.94 33.67 -3.88
C LYS A 69 7.66 32.85 -4.04
N MET A 70 7.78 31.65 -4.60
CA MET A 70 6.69 30.76 -4.91
C MET A 70 6.13 30.14 -3.62
N GLU A 71 5.02 30.68 -3.13
CA GLU A 71 4.37 30.22 -1.88
C GLU A 71 3.38 29.10 -2.15
N ARG A 72 2.64 29.19 -3.27
CA ARG A 72 1.79 28.12 -3.77
C ARG A 72 2.20 27.78 -5.19
N VAL A 73 2.40 26.50 -5.48
CA VAL A 73 2.91 26.00 -6.76
C VAL A 73 2.00 24.91 -7.28
N TRP A 74 1.74 24.93 -8.59
CA TRP A 74 1.06 23.88 -9.32
C TRP A 74 1.87 23.48 -10.55
N LEU A 75 1.90 22.19 -10.82
CA LEU A 75 2.50 21.57 -11.98
C LEU A 75 1.42 20.77 -12.71
N ASN A 76 0.97 21.23 -13.88
CA ASN A 76 -0.18 20.63 -14.59
C ASN A 76 -1.42 20.44 -13.66
N ASP A 77 -1.74 21.47 -12.88
CA ASP A 77 -2.80 21.50 -11.85
C ASP A 77 -2.62 20.55 -10.66
N VAL A 78 -1.46 19.92 -10.51
CA VAL A 78 -1.07 19.17 -9.32
C VAL A 78 -0.34 20.10 -8.38
N GLU A 79 -0.87 20.30 -7.17
CA GLU A 79 -0.21 21.15 -6.17
C GLU A 79 1.16 20.56 -5.80
N ALA A 80 2.22 21.36 -5.84
CA ALA A 80 3.52 21.00 -5.29
C ALA A 80 3.72 21.82 -4.01
N TYR A 81 4.24 21.17 -2.96
CA TYR A 81 4.47 21.83 -1.69
C TYR A 81 5.58 22.87 -1.85
N GLY A 82 5.19 24.14 -1.85
CA GLY A 82 6.09 25.29 -1.72
C GLY A 82 6.54 25.48 -0.27
N GLY A 83 7.07 26.65 0.06
CA GLY A 83 7.49 26.97 1.44
C GLY A 83 8.78 26.29 1.90
N ILE A 84 9.53 25.68 0.97
CA ILE A 84 10.89 25.17 1.21
C ILE A 84 11.89 26.32 1.11
N ALA A 85 11.86 27.03 -0.01
CA ALA A 85 12.62 28.24 -0.29
C ALA A 85 11.90 29.02 -1.40
N ALA A 86 12.56 30.00 -2.03
CA ALA A 86 11.87 30.95 -2.90
C ALA A 86 11.41 30.36 -4.24
N VAL A 87 12.11 29.38 -4.81
CA VAL A 87 11.79 28.78 -6.12
C VAL A 87 11.91 27.26 -6.08
N ASP A 88 11.67 26.71 -4.90
CA ASP A 88 11.83 25.30 -4.58
C ASP A 88 10.46 24.73 -4.22
N ALA A 89 10.13 23.57 -4.77
CA ALA A 89 8.92 22.84 -4.42
C ALA A 89 9.19 21.34 -4.29
N TYR A 90 8.37 20.68 -3.49
CA TYR A 90 8.32 19.23 -3.40
C TYR A 90 7.01 18.69 -3.99
N ILE A 91 7.11 17.83 -5.00
CA ILE A 91 5.94 17.15 -5.56
C ILE A 91 5.88 15.69 -5.08
N GLY A 92 4.79 15.34 -4.41
CA GLY A 92 4.52 13.97 -3.96
C GLY A 92 3.78 13.17 -5.03
N ALA A 93 4.18 11.91 -5.25
CA ALA A 93 3.60 11.07 -6.29
C ALA A 93 2.07 10.88 -6.17
N THR A 94 1.54 10.83 -4.94
CA THR A 94 0.11 10.62 -4.68
C THR A 94 -0.74 11.89 -4.73
N GLN A 95 -0.13 13.06 -4.89
CA GLN A 95 -0.87 14.32 -4.93
C GLN A 95 -1.76 14.34 -6.18
N LYS A 96 -3.05 14.56 -6.01
CA LYS A 96 -4.00 14.55 -7.14
C LYS A 96 -3.98 15.89 -7.86
N SER A 97 -4.27 15.85 -9.16
CA SER A 97 -4.58 17.05 -9.93
C SER A 97 -5.91 17.64 -9.47
N THR A 98 -5.99 18.95 -9.35
CA THR A 98 -7.23 19.66 -9.00
C THR A 98 -8.28 19.67 -10.13
N THR A 99 -7.87 19.40 -11.37
CA THR A 99 -8.76 19.39 -12.55
C THR A 99 -9.01 17.99 -13.10
N ARG A 100 -8.13 17.02 -12.77
CA ARG A 100 -8.12 15.65 -13.33
C ARG A 100 -7.93 14.59 -12.23
N GLU A 101 -8.61 14.76 -11.09
CA GLU A 101 -8.41 13.96 -9.86
C GLU A 101 -8.48 12.44 -10.05
N GLU A 102 -9.26 11.98 -11.03
CA GLU A 102 -9.51 10.55 -11.26
C GLU A 102 -8.37 9.82 -11.99
N TYR A 103 -7.51 10.52 -12.73
CA TYR A 103 -6.55 9.87 -13.62
C TYR A 103 -5.19 10.58 -13.74
N TYR A 104 -4.99 11.73 -13.08
CA TYR A 104 -3.73 12.47 -13.13
C TYR A 104 -3.32 12.99 -11.76
N GLY A 105 -2.02 13.05 -11.50
CA GLY A 105 -1.44 13.48 -10.23
C GLY A 105 0.08 13.57 -10.28
N GLY A 106 0.73 13.68 -9.12
CA GLY A 106 2.17 13.94 -9.02
C GLY A 106 3.02 12.85 -9.68
N ALA A 107 2.61 11.59 -9.64
CA ALA A 107 3.27 10.51 -10.36
C ALA A 107 3.30 10.76 -11.87
N HIS A 108 2.21 11.31 -12.43
CA HIS A 108 2.10 11.61 -13.85
C HIS A 108 2.92 12.84 -14.23
N VAL A 109 2.98 13.86 -13.37
CA VAL A 109 3.91 15.00 -13.55
C VAL A 109 5.36 14.53 -13.59
N ILE A 110 5.75 13.65 -12.65
CA ILE A 110 7.09 13.06 -12.60
C ILE A 110 7.37 12.25 -13.88
N GLU A 111 6.43 11.39 -14.31
CA GLU A 111 6.56 10.62 -15.56
C GLU A 111 6.64 11.53 -16.78
N ASP A 112 5.83 12.59 -16.85
CA ASP A 112 5.82 13.54 -17.96
C ASP A 112 7.18 14.26 -18.07
N PHE A 113 7.75 14.72 -16.95
CA PHE A 113 9.10 15.29 -16.93
C PHE A 113 10.16 14.30 -17.42
N VAL A 114 10.18 13.07 -16.87
CA VAL A 114 11.15 12.03 -17.25
C VAL A 114 10.97 11.59 -18.71
N SER A 115 9.76 11.69 -19.24
CA SER A 115 9.44 11.40 -20.65
C SER A 115 9.73 12.57 -21.60
N GLY A 116 10.33 13.67 -21.11
CA GLY A 116 10.66 14.84 -21.91
C GLY A 116 9.46 15.68 -22.33
N LYS A 117 8.32 15.55 -21.64
CA LYS A 117 7.14 16.39 -21.91
C LYS A 117 7.20 17.70 -21.14
N THR A 118 6.59 18.71 -21.74
CA THR A 118 6.38 20.01 -21.10
C THR A 118 5.36 19.93 -19.98
N VAL A 119 5.62 20.65 -18.89
CA VAL A 119 4.73 20.80 -17.74
C VAL A 119 4.45 22.29 -17.51
N GLU A 120 3.19 22.66 -17.35
CA GLU A 120 2.80 24.01 -16.95
C GLU A 120 3.13 24.22 -15.47
N LEU A 121 3.97 25.21 -15.18
CA LEU A 121 4.23 25.75 -13.86
C LEU A 121 3.35 26.98 -13.63
N ARG A 122 2.54 26.93 -12.58
CA ARG A 122 1.80 28.08 -12.05
C ARG A 122 2.21 28.33 -10.61
N ALA A 123 2.56 29.56 -10.26
CA ALA A 123 2.86 29.90 -8.88
C ALA A 123 2.25 31.24 -8.44
N LEU A 124 1.91 31.31 -7.15
CA LEU A 124 1.39 32.48 -6.47
C LEU A 124 2.32 32.88 -5.32
N SER A 125 2.39 34.19 -5.07
CA SER A 125 3.13 34.83 -4.00
C SER A 125 2.36 36.03 -3.47
N THR A 126 2.46 36.28 -2.17
CA THR A 126 2.03 37.55 -1.56
C THR A 126 2.87 38.74 -2.03
N GLY A 127 4.12 38.49 -2.46
CA GLY A 127 5.10 39.49 -2.90
C GLY A 127 5.81 40.16 -1.74
N THR A 128 7.10 40.42 -1.90
CA THR A 128 7.96 41.16 -0.94
C THR A 128 8.90 42.12 -1.68
N ASP A 129 9.64 42.96 -0.97
CA ASP A 129 10.64 43.85 -1.59
C ASP A 129 11.73 43.08 -2.35
N CYS A 130 12.15 41.92 -1.82
CA CYS A 130 13.13 41.04 -2.48
C CYS A 130 12.52 40.23 -3.64
N TYR A 131 11.21 40.00 -3.60
CA TYR A 131 10.48 39.13 -4.54
C TYR A 131 9.16 39.80 -4.96
N PRO A 132 9.21 40.86 -5.79
CA PRO A 132 8.05 41.71 -6.04
C PRO A 132 7.02 41.03 -6.96
N ARG A 133 7.42 40.01 -7.74
CA ARG A 133 6.50 39.27 -8.61
C ARG A 133 5.53 38.45 -7.78
N ARG A 134 4.23 38.62 -8.02
CA ARG A 134 3.15 37.93 -7.30
C ARG A 134 2.62 36.68 -7.98
N THR A 135 2.76 36.57 -9.29
CA THR A 135 2.22 35.46 -10.07
C THR A 135 3.15 35.10 -11.21
N ILE A 136 3.16 33.82 -11.58
CA ILE A 136 3.77 33.35 -12.82
C ILE A 136 2.99 32.14 -13.34
N THR A 137 2.84 32.09 -14.65
CA THR A 137 2.43 30.90 -15.39
C THR A 137 3.38 30.74 -16.56
N THR A 138 3.99 29.57 -16.72
CA THR A 138 4.93 29.27 -17.80
C THR A 138 4.97 27.77 -18.03
N GLU A 139 5.55 27.38 -19.15
CA GLU A 139 5.86 25.99 -19.47
C GLU A 139 7.33 25.70 -19.19
N ILE A 140 7.63 24.51 -18.68
CA ILE A 140 8.99 24.06 -18.37
C ILE A 140 9.21 22.60 -18.78
N LEU A 141 10.43 22.29 -19.21
CA LEU A 141 10.95 20.93 -19.38
C LEU A 141 11.83 20.55 -18.19
N LEU A 142 12.04 19.24 -18.00
CA LEU A 142 12.93 18.71 -16.95
C LEU A 142 14.36 19.27 -17.06
N GLU A 143 14.85 19.45 -18.28
CA GLU A 143 16.17 20.02 -18.57
C GLU A 143 16.30 21.51 -18.21
N ASN A 144 15.18 22.24 -18.09
CA ASN A 144 15.20 23.66 -17.73
C ASN A 144 15.29 23.89 -16.21
N LEU A 145 14.98 22.88 -15.39
CA LEU A 145 15.12 22.96 -13.93
C LEU A 145 16.60 23.06 -13.56
N ASN A 146 16.95 23.79 -12.50
CA ASN A 146 18.33 23.77 -12.00
C ASN A 146 18.62 22.39 -11.38
N GLU A 147 17.79 22.01 -10.41
CA GLU A 147 17.82 20.71 -9.75
C GLU A 147 16.47 20.00 -9.87
N ALA A 148 16.53 18.69 -10.11
CA ALA A 148 15.38 17.80 -10.05
C ALA A 148 15.82 16.49 -9.37
N THR A 149 15.64 16.41 -8.05
CA THR A 149 16.12 15.28 -7.25
C THR A 149 14.94 14.47 -6.75
N MET A 150 14.85 13.21 -7.20
CA MET A 150 13.89 12.28 -6.64
C MET A 150 14.35 11.86 -5.26
N VAL A 151 13.50 12.05 -4.26
CA VAL A 151 13.77 11.64 -2.88
C VAL A 151 12.59 10.82 -2.40
N ASN A 152 12.79 9.50 -2.34
CA ASN A 152 11.74 8.57 -2.00
C ASN A 152 11.90 8.16 -0.53
N PRO A 153 11.02 8.64 0.39
CA PRO A 153 11.15 8.34 1.81
C PRO A 153 10.95 6.87 2.14
N ARG A 154 10.40 6.05 1.23
CA ARG A 154 10.16 4.63 1.48
C ARG A 154 9.99 3.86 0.18
N ASN A 155 11.01 3.09 -0.20
CA ASN A 155 11.05 2.15 -1.31
C ASN A 155 11.69 0.82 -0.87
N GLY A 156 11.73 -0.17 -1.77
CA GLY A 156 12.41 -1.44 -1.52
C GLY A 156 11.90 -2.13 -0.26
N TYR A 157 10.63 -2.52 -0.20
CA TYR A 157 10.11 -3.27 0.93
C TYR A 157 10.71 -4.69 0.96
N GLN A 158 11.13 -5.15 2.13
CA GLN A 158 11.69 -6.48 2.35
C GLN A 158 10.73 -7.59 1.92
N ARG A 159 9.51 -7.58 2.44
CA ARG A 159 8.41 -8.37 1.91
C ARG A 159 7.11 -7.59 2.03
N TYR A 160 6.15 -8.00 1.21
CA TYR A 160 4.77 -7.53 1.28
C TYR A 160 3.85 -8.70 1.57
N ASN A 161 2.87 -8.45 2.43
CA ASN A 161 1.77 -9.39 2.63
C ASN A 161 0.94 -9.52 1.35
N ALA A 162 0.37 -10.70 1.15
CA ALA A 162 -0.72 -10.91 0.21
C ALA A 162 -2.02 -10.37 0.82
N ALA A 163 -2.96 -9.98 -0.02
CA ALA A 163 -4.19 -9.33 0.37
C ALA A 163 -5.40 -10.06 -0.22
N THR A 164 -6.42 -10.25 0.60
CA THR A 164 -7.75 -10.71 0.17
C THR A 164 -8.84 -9.98 0.94
N ASN A 165 -10.09 -10.33 0.70
CA ASN A 165 -11.25 -9.64 1.25
C ASN A 165 -12.38 -10.62 1.55
N SER A 166 -12.63 -10.89 2.83
CA SER A 166 -13.70 -11.79 3.27
C SER A 166 -15.11 -11.19 3.18
N THR A 167 -15.25 -9.88 2.95
CA THR A 167 -16.57 -9.22 2.95
C THR A 167 -17.38 -9.53 1.69
N ASP A 168 -18.67 -9.22 1.72
CA ASP A 168 -19.61 -9.43 0.62
C ASP A 168 -19.53 -8.37 -0.49
N ARG A 169 -18.60 -7.42 -0.40
CA ARG A 169 -18.43 -6.30 -1.33
C ARG A 169 -17.01 -6.18 -1.84
N THR A 170 -16.84 -5.63 -3.04
CA THR A 170 -15.53 -5.33 -3.59
C THR A 170 -14.84 -4.21 -2.82
N LEU A 171 -13.54 -4.34 -2.57
CA LEU A 171 -12.70 -3.29 -1.99
C LEU A 171 -11.74 -2.71 -3.03
N SER A 172 -11.67 -1.39 -3.08
CA SER A 172 -10.64 -0.64 -3.80
C SER A 172 -9.50 -0.31 -2.84
N THR A 173 -8.31 -0.86 -3.09
CA THR A 173 -7.15 -0.72 -2.18
C THR A 173 -5.86 -0.43 -2.95
N TYR A 174 -4.79 -0.11 -2.23
CA TYR A 174 -3.44 -0.05 -2.82
C TYR A 174 -2.93 -1.42 -3.28
N MET A 175 -3.55 -2.50 -2.78
CA MET A 175 -3.32 -3.86 -3.24
C MET A 175 -4.17 -4.21 -4.46
N GLY A 176 -4.71 -3.20 -5.17
CA GLY A 176 -5.64 -3.38 -6.27
C GLY A 176 -7.08 -3.65 -5.79
N MET A 177 -7.89 -4.15 -6.71
CA MET A 177 -9.28 -4.52 -6.43
C MET A 177 -9.33 -5.90 -5.78
N LEU A 178 -9.91 -5.97 -4.58
CA LEU A 178 -10.12 -7.22 -3.86
C LEU A 178 -11.61 -7.59 -3.95
N LEU A 179 -11.88 -8.76 -4.52
CA LEU A 179 -13.22 -9.26 -4.79
C LEU A 179 -13.88 -9.76 -3.50
N PRO A 180 -15.22 -9.79 -3.43
CA PRO A 180 -15.96 -10.34 -2.30
C PRO A 180 -15.58 -11.79 -2.00
N ASN A 181 -15.83 -12.22 -0.75
CA ASN A 181 -15.75 -13.62 -0.31
C ASN A 181 -14.43 -14.31 -0.66
N CYS A 182 -13.32 -13.60 -0.50
CA CYS A 182 -11.98 -14.05 -0.87
C CYS A 182 -11.82 -14.42 -2.35
N GLY A 183 -12.60 -13.83 -3.26
CA GLY A 183 -12.62 -14.22 -4.68
C GLY A 183 -11.32 -13.96 -5.45
N ASN A 184 -10.35 -13.25 -4.87
CA ASN A 184 -8.99 -13.16 -5.38
C ASN A 184 -7.97 -12.88 -4.27
N ILE A 185 -6.70 -13.08 -4.60
CA ILE A 185 -5.56 -12.67 -3.80
C ILE A 185 -4.64 -11.80 -4.63
N SER A 186 -4.28 -10.63 -4.12
CA SER A 186 -3.29 -9.75 -4.75
C SER A 186 -2.05 -9.65 -3.88
N PHE A 187 -0.87 -9.65 -4.51
CA PHE A 187 0.40 -9.52 -3.81
C PHE A 187 1.32 -8.54 -4.55
N SER A 188 2.34 -8.04 -3.85
CA SER A 188 3.34 -7.11 -4.40
C SER A 188 4.72 -7.61 -4.03
N GLY A 189 5.73 -7.28 -4.84
CA GLY A 189 7.12 -7.69 -4.61
C GLY A 189 7.70 -8.51 -5.77
N SER A 190 9.03 -8.59 -5.81
CA SER A 190 9.79 -9.32 -6.82
C SER A 190 10.36 -10.65 -6.29
N GLY A 191 9.89 -11.14 -5.14
CA GLY A 191 10.34 -12.42 -4.57
C GLY A 191 11.86 -12.48 -4.43
N LEU A 192 12.47 -13.51 -4.98
CA LEU A 192 13.92 -13.74 -4.91
C LEU A 192 14.78 -12.63 -5.54
N LEU A 193 14.23 -11.78 -6.42
CA LEU A 193 14.97 -10.63 -6.96
C LEU A 193 15.02 -9.44 -6.00
N ASN A 194 14.31 -9.47 -4.87
CA ASN A 194 14.22 -8.36 -3.94
C ASN A 194 15.55 -8.08 -3.23
N PRO A 195 16.06 -6.84 -3.24
CA PRO A 195 17.33 -6.49 -2.59
C PRO A 195 17.42 -6.86 -1.11
N ILE A 196 16.41 -6.50 -0.31
CA ILE A 196 16.48 -6.70 1.15
C ILE A 196 16.24 -8.16 1.52
N THR A 197 15.46 -8.91 0.74
CA THR A 197 15.35 -10.36 0.95
C THR A 197 16.72 -11.04 0.80
N ASN A 198 17.59 -10.51 -0.07
CA ASN A 198 18.95 -11.01 -0.29
C ASN A 198 20.00 -10.45 0.69
N ASP A 199 19.63 -9.48 1.54
CA ASP A 199 20.46 -8.96 2.65
C ASP A 199 19.57 -8.59 3.87
N PRO A 200 18.90 -9.58 4.50
CA PRO A 200 17.86 -9.33 5.50
C PRO A 200 18.42 -8.75 6.81
N ALA A 201 19.72 -8.89 7.03
CA ALA A 201 20.44 -8.34 8.18
C ALA A 201 21.11 -6.98 7.87
N PHE A 202 20.94 -6.43 6.67
CA PHE A 202 21.50 -5.15 6.23
C PHE A 202 23.04 -5.09 6.40
N ARG A 203 23.73 -6.16 6.03
CA ARG A 203 25.19 -6.27 6.10
C ARG A 203 25.87 -5.34 5.10
N VAL A 204 25.33 -5.29 3.88
CA VAL A 204 25.88 -4.53 2.75
C VAL A 204 24.90 -3.46 2.24
N ILE A 205 23.63 -3.51 2.62
CA ILE A 205 22.64 -2.46 2.38
C ILE A 205 22.65 -1.45 3.54
N GLY A 206 22.78 -0.17 3.23
CA GLY A 206 22.71 0.90 4.23
C GLY A 206 23.01 2.27 3.67
N SER A 207 23.22 3.26 4.54
CA SER A 207 23.40 4.65 4.09
C SER A 207 24.68 4.78 3.26
N GLY A 208 24.63 5.50 2.15
CA GLY A 208 25.76 5.73 1.25
C GLY A 208 25.97 4.66 0.18
N VAL A 209 25.25 3.53 0.24
CA VAL A 209 25.40 2.45 -0.74
C VAL A 209 24.80 2.87 -2.08
N PRO A 210 25.55 2.77 -3.19
CA PRO A 210 25.06 3.08 -4.52
C PRO A 210 23.94 2.14 -4.98
N ALA A 211 23.01 2.68 -5.75
CA ALA A 211 21.82 1.96 -6.20
C ALA A 211 21.43 2.36 -7.62
N PHE A 212 20.66 1.50 -8.27
CA PHE A 212 19.89 1.84 -9.45
C PHE A 212 18.53 2.37 -9.03
N LEU A 213 18.14 3.58 -9.45
CA LEU A 213 16.80 4.12 -9.21
C LEU A 213 16.22 4.70 -10.50
N CYS A 214 15.17 4.08 -11.02
CA CYS A 214 14.44 4.53 -12.21
C CYS A 214 15.32 4.80 -13.44
N GLY A 215 16.37 3.99 -13.65
CA GLY A 215 17.30 4.17 -14.77
C GLY A 215 18.45 5.13 -14.50
N ALA A 216 18.51 5.75 -13.32
CA ALA A 216 19.59 6.65 -12.90
C ALA A 216 20.49 6.00 -11.83
N PRO A 217 21.80 6.32 -11.80
CA PRO A 217 22.63 6.09 -10.62
C PRO A 217 22.09 6.92 -9.44
N GLY A 218 21.80 6.22 -8.36
CA GLY A 218 21.30 6.78 -7.12
C GLY A 218 22.04 6.20 -5.92
N MET A 219 21.50 6.46 -4.74
CA MET A 219 22.05 5.95 -3.49
C MET A 219 20.97 5.73 -2.44
N ILE A 220 21.28 4.87 -1.49
CA ILE A 220 20.51 4.71 -0.26
C ILE A 220 20.90 5.83 0.70
N VAL A 221 19.91 6.65 1.09
CA VAL A 221 20.08 7.68 2.12
C VAL A 221 20.14 7.04 3.51
N GLY A 222 19.36 5.97 3.71
CA GLY A 222 19.31 5.21 4.95
C GLY A 222 18.00 4.47 5.09
N GLU A 223 17.53 4.34 6.33
CA GLU A 223 16.25 3.73 6.64
C GLU A 223 15.08 4.53 6.05
N GLY A 224 14.12 3.83 5.46
CA GLY A 224 12.88 4.45 4.99
C GLY A 224 11.92 4.78 6.14
N THR A 225 10.88 5.56 5.85
CA THR A 225 9.75 5.74 6.76
C THR A 225 9.00 4.41 6.93
N GLN A 226 8.39 4.19 8.11
CA GLN A 226 7.74 2.92 8.48
C GLN A 226 8.67 1.68 8.44
N HIS A 227 9.99 1.88 8.45
CA HIS A 227 10.98 0.81 8.52
C HIS A 227 10.79 -0.06 9.77
N SER A 228 10.53 -1.36 9.58
CA SER A 228 10.27 -2.31 10.67
C SER A 228 10.84 -3.71 10.37
N PRO A 229 12.17 -3.83 10.20
CA PRO A 229 12.84 -5.06 9.78
C PRO A 229 12.72 -6.22 10.77
N ALA A 230 12.54 -5.97 12.08
CA ALA A 230 12.30 -7.05 13.04
C ALA A 230 11.01 -7.86 12.76
N GLY A 231 10.05 -7.27 12.05
CA GLY A 231 8.86 -7.95 11.55
C GLY A 231 8.99 -8.43 10.10
N GLY A 232 10.15 -8.27 9.48
CA GLY A 232 10.39 -8.49 8.06
C GLY A 232 9.82 -7.39 7.14
N PHE A 233 9.57 -6.18 7.66
CA PHE A 233 9.04 -5.04 6.90
C PHE A 233 10.08 -3.92 6.81
N GLY A 234 11.34 -4.26 6.52
CA GLY A 234 12.37 -3.29 6.22
C GLY A 234 12.05 -2.48 4.95
N THR A 235 12.42 -1.20 4.95
CA THR A 235 12.26 -0.27 3.83
C THR A 235 13.45 0.69 3.73
N LEU A 236 13.74 1.21 2.55
CA LEU A 236 14.86 2.13 2.31
C LEU A 236 14.38 3.52 1.90
N MET A 237 15.09 4.54 2.35
CA MET A 237 15.03 5.87 1.75
C MET A 237 16.09 5.95 0.66
N VAL A 238 15.70 6.34 -0.55
CA VAL A 238 16.59 6.38 -1.72
C VAL A 238 16.49 7.71 -2.44
N THR A 239 17.57 8.11 -3.11
CA THR A 239 17.62 9.36 -3.88
C THR A 239 18.39 9.16 -5.19
N ALA A 240 17.99 9.90 -6.23
CA ALA A 240 18.71 10.00 -7.50
C ALA A 240 18.33 11.27 -8.26
N ASP A 241 19.17 11.65 -9.22
CA ASP A 241 18.91 12.74 -10.15
C ASP A 241 17.87 12.33 -11.20
N MET A 242 16.75 13.05 -11.26
CA MET A 242 15.67 12.78 -12.21
C MET A 242 16.09 13.03 -13.66
N LYS A 243 17.03 13.95 -13.90
CA LYS A 243 17.51 14.26 -15.26
C LYS A 243 18.23 13.08 -15.91
N ARG A 244 18.60 12.07 -15.11
CA ARG A 244 19.26 10.83 -15.56
C ARG A 244 18.33 9.62 -15.57
N MET A 245 17.05 9.79 -15.26
CA MET A 245 16.07 8.70 -15.21
C MET A 245 15.56 8.35 -16.60
N SER A 246 14.97 7.16 -16.72
CA SER A 246 14.33 6.67 -17.93
C SER A 246 12.88 6.24 -17.66
N PRO A 247 11.94 6.55 -18.58
CA PRO A 247 10.55 6.08 -18.49
C PRO A 247 10.42 4.56 -18.63
N ASP A 248 11.48 3.84 -19.02
CA ASP A 248 11.46 2.36 -19.01
C ASP A 248 11.41 1.78 -17.61
N PHE A 249 11.92 2.55 -16.62
CA PHE A 249 12.07 2.13 -15.23
C PHE A 249 11.22 2.98 -14.26
N LEU A 250 10.29 3.77 -14.79
CA LEU A 250 9.34 4.56 -14.02
C LEU A 250 8.00 4.64 -14.77
N ARG A 251 6.88 4.42 -14.07
CA ARG A 251 5.55 4.48 -14.70
C ARG A 251 4.50 5.06 -13.76
N ALA A 252 3.77 6.07 -14.19
CA ALA A 252 2.61 6.57 -13.44
C ALA A 252 1.43 5.62 -13.58
N ALA A 253 0.63 5.48 -12.52
CA ALA A 253 -0.59 4.69 -12.56
C ALA A 253 -1.68 5.32 -11.68
N THR A 254 -2.93 5.01 -12.00
CA THR A 254 -4.07 5.33 -11.15
C THR A 254 -4.83 4.05 -10.81
N MET A 255 -4.98 3.78 -9.52
CA MET A 255 -5.72 2.63 -9.00
C MET A 255 -7.14 3.06 -8.65
N THR A 256 -8.14 2.46 -9.30
CA THR A 256 -9.56 2.81 -9.12
C THR A 256 -9.99 2.75 -7.66
N GLY A 257 -10.47 3.87 -7.13
CA GLY A 257 -10.94 4.02 -5.75
C GLY A 257 -9.83 4.15 -4.69
N TYR A 258 -8.56 4.05 -5.08
CA TYR A 258 -7.41 4.30 -4.19
C TYR A 258 -6.70 5.61 -4.55
N GLY A 259 -6.35 5.81 -5.82
CA GLY A 259 -5.75 7.04 -6.33
C GLY A 259 -4.44 6.82 -7.10
N VAL A 260 -3.69 7.91 -7.24
CA VAL A 260 -2.46 7.97 -8.05
C VAL A 260 -1.29 7.30 -7.32
N THR A 261 -0.46 6.58 -8.06
CA THR A 261 0.76 5.95 -7.56
C THR A 261 1.85 5.95 -8.64
N LEU A 262 3.09 5.74 -8.23
CA LEU A 262 4.25 5.67 -9.11
C LEU A 262 4.90 4.28 -9.00
N TYR A 263 5.06 3.61 -10.14
CA TYR A 263 5.90 2.43 -10.23
C TYR A 263 7.34 2.86 -10.41
N VAL A 264 8.24 2.31 -9.58
CA VAL A 264 9.66 2.65 -9.59
C VAL A 264 10.50 1.38 -9.71
N GLY A 265 11.51 1.43 -10.57
CA GLY A 265 12.59 0.45 -10.62
C GLY A 265 13.64 0.75 -9.57
N LEU A 266 13.95 -0.22 -8.69
CA LEU A 266 15.03 -0.11 -7.70
C LEU A 266 15.87 -1.39 -7.74
N GLY A 267 17.19 -1.25 -7.90
CA GLY A 267 18.14 -2.34 -7.83
C GLY A 267 19.33 -1.97 -6.96
N ILE A 268 19.88 -2.95 -6.23
CA ILE A 268 21.05 -2.75 -5.37
C ILE A 268 22.07 -3.86 -5.66
N PRO A 269 23.34 -3.52 -5.95
CA PRO A 269 24.38 -4.51 -6.08
C PRO A 269 24.83 -4.97 -4.69
N LEU A 270 24.91 -6.28 -4.50
CA LEU A 270 25.28 -6.90 -3.22
C LEU A 270 26.66 -7.58 -3.39
N PRO A 271 27.74 -6.98 -2.85
CA PRO A 271 29.05 -7.61 -2.85
C PRO A 271 29.03 -8.91 -2.03
N VAL A 272 29.55 -9.99 -2.60
CA VAL A 272 29.63 -11.30 -1.95
C VAL A 272 30.94 -11.37 -1.16
N LEU A 273 30.88 -10.97 0.12
CA LEU A 273 32.06 -10.84 0.97
C LEU A 273 32.44 -12.15 1.67
N ASP A 274 31.44 -12.97 2.00
CA ASP A 274 31.60 -14.14 2.86
C ASP A 274 30.47 -15.16 2.61
N LEU A 275 30.51 -16.28 3.33
CA LEU A 275 29.52 -17.36 3.22
C LEU A 275 28.12 -16.93 3.66
N ASP A 276 27.98 -15.97 4.59
CA ASP A 276 26.67 -15.50 5.02
C ASP A 276 26.00 -14.69 3.91
N MET A 277 26.77 -13.90 3.16
CA MET A 277 26.28 -13.25 1.95
C MET A 277 25.88 -14.26 0.86
N VAL A 278 26.66 -15.33 0.65
CA VAL A 278 26.29 -16.41 -0.27
C VAL A 278 24.95 -17.03 0.12
N ARG A 279 24.78 -17.41 1.40
CA ARG A 279 23.53 -17.98 1.90
C ARG A 279 22.34 -17.03 1.75
N SER A 280 22.54 -15.76 2.08
CA SER A 280 21.47 -14.75 2.00
C SER A 280 21.04 -14.46 0.56
N THR A 281 22.00 -14.50 -0.39
CA THR A 281 21.75 -14.23 -1.81
C THR A 281 21.33 -15.46 -2.62
N ALA A 282 21.34 -16.65 -2.02
CA ALA A 282 20.89 -17.90 -2.63
C ALA A 282 19.42 -18.24 -2.30
N VAL A 283 18.65 -17.26 -1.82
CA VAL A 283 17.23 -17.41 -1.46
C VAL A 283 16.37 -17.74 -2.69
N ARG A 284 15.43 -18.66 -2.53
CA ARG A 284 14.45 -19.02 -3.57
C ARG A 284 13.06 -18.50 -3.22
N ASP A 285 12.17 -18.44 -4.20
CA ASP A 285 10.79 -17.99 -3.95
C ASP A 285 10.02 -18.88 -2.96
N GLU A 286 10.39 -20.16 -2.83
CA GLU A 286 9.84 -21.10 -1.85
C GLU A 286 10.23 -20.78 -0.40
N ASP A 287 11.37 -20.12 -0.20
CA ASP A 287 11.87 -19.72 1.13
C ASP A 287 11.19 -18.44 1.66
N ILE A 288 10.55 -17.67 0.76
CA ILE A 288 10.00 -16.36 1.09
C ILE A 288 8.54 -16.49 1.51
N ILE A 289 8.33 -16.64 2.82
CA ILE A 289 6.99 -16.80 3.40
C ILE A 289 6.35 -15.45 3.76
N VAL A 290 5.08 -15.27 3.36
CA VAL A 290 4.25 -14.11 3.66
C VAL A 290 2.86 -14.50 4.15
N ASP A 291 2.19 -13.56 4.82
CA ASP A 291 0.82 -13.73 5.29
C ASP A 291 -0.20 -13.26 4.23
N ILE A 292 -1.30 -14.02 4.09
CA ILE A 292 -2.51 -13.57 3.39
C ILE A 292 -3.38 -12.85 4.40
N ILE A 293 -3.46 -11.53 4.24
CA ILE A 293 -4.15 -10.64 5.16
C ILE A 293 -5.54 -10.30 4.61
N ASP A 294 -6.54 -10.34 5.48
CA ASP A 294 -7.90 -9.94 5.15
C ASP A 294 -8.10 -8.42 5.30
N TYR A 295 -8.22 -7.72 4.17
CA TYR A 295 -8.49 -6.28 4.11
C TYR A 295 -9.97 -5.94 4.30
N GLY A 296 -10.84 -6.95 4.33
CA GLY A 296 -12.23 -6.85 4.72
C GLY A 296 -12.43 -6.32 6.13
N ILE A 297 -11.44 -6.54 6.99
CA ILE A 297 -11.45 -6.11 8.39
C ILE A 297 -10.79 -4.72 8.49
N PRO A 298 -11.54 -3.66 8.86
CA PRO A 298 -11.03 -2.29 8.96
C PRO A 298 -10.27 -2.09 10.28
N SER A 299 -9.31 -2.98 10.55
CA SER A 299 -8.39 -2.93 11.69
C SER A 299 -6.96 -2.80 11.19
N ARG A 300 -6.07 -2.34 12.06
CA ARG A 300 -4.63 -2.43 11.85
C ARG A 300 -4.11 -3.84 12.12
N ASP A 301 -4.66 -4.49 13.13
CA ASP A 301 -4.39 -5.89 13.47
C ASP A 301 -5.33 -6.79 12.67
N ARG A 302 -5.09 -6.83 11.36
CA ARG A 302 -5.82 -7.71 10.44
C ARG A 302 -5.36 -9.16 10.65
N PRO A 303 -6.27 -10.13 10.65
CA PRO A 303 -5.88 -11.53 10.78
C PRO A 303 -5.13 -12.01 9.54
N SER A 304 -4.16 -12.88 9.77
CA SER A 304 -3.57 -13.74 8.73
C SER A 304 -4.48 -14.94 8.54
N LEU A 305 -4.97 -15.15 7.32
CA LEU A 305 -5.82 -16.28 6.97
C LEU A 305 -4.98 -17.53 6.69
N ARG A 306 -3.81 -17.36 6.08
CA ARG A 306 -2.89 -18.43 5.71
C ARG A 306 -1.50 -17.85 5.42
N LYS A 307 -0.45 -18.62 5.71
CA LYS A 307 0.93 -18.34 5.27
C LYS A 307 1.21 -19.06 3.96
N VAL A 308 1.85 -18.38 3.03
CA VAL A 308 2.20 -18.90 1.70
C VAL A 308 3.58 -18.43 1.28
N SER A 309 4.23 -19.21 0.41
CA SER A 309 5.48 -18.84 -0.24
C SER A 309 5.26 -17.92 -1.45
N TYR A 310 6.29 -17.21 -1.89
CA TYR A 310 6.25 -16.51 -3.18
C TYR A 310 6.13 -17.47 -4.36
N ALA A 311 6.67 -18.69 -4.26
CA ALA A 311 6.53 -19.71 -5.28
C ALA A 311 5.06 -20.08 -5.51
N GLU A 312 4.31 -20.30 -4.42
CA GLU A 312 2.85 -20.50 -4.47
C GLU A 312 2.13 -19.27 -5.04
N LEU A 313 2.48 -18.05 -4.61
CA LEU A 313 1.84 -16.84 -5.14
C LEU A 313 2.08 -16.67 -6.65
N LYS A 314 3.28 -17.02 -7.13
CA LYS A 314 3.67 -16.93 -8.55
C LYS A 314 3.08 -18.04 -9.42
N SER A 315 2.56 -19.13 -8.84
CA SER A 315 1.90 -20.21 -9.61
C SER A 315 0.63 -19.73 -10.31
N GLY A 316 -0.02 -18.68 -9.78
CA GLY A 316 -1.25 -18.08 -10.31
C GLY A 316 -2.53 -18.49 -9.57
N GLY A 317 -2.47 -19.46 -8.65
CA GLY A 317 -3.61 -19.92 -7.87
C GLY A 317 -3.19 -20.69 -6.62
N ILE A 318 -3.93 -20.50 -5.53
CA ILE A 318 -3.71 -21.23 -4.28
C ILE A 318 -5.03 -21.71 -3.69
N GLU A 319 -4.99 -22.76 -2.88
CA GLU A 319 -6.16 -23.19 -2.11
C GLU A 319 -6.35 -22.29 -0.86
N LEU A 320 -7.55 -21.75 -0.69
CA LEU A 320 -7.95 -21.01 0.51
C LEU A 320 -9.37 -21.43 0.89
N ASN A 321 -9.57 -21.89 2.13
CA ASN A 321 -10.86 -22.39 2.63
C ASN A 321 -11.48 -23.53 1.78
N GLY A 322 -10.66 -24.37 1.15
CA GLY A 322 -11.11 -25.48 0.31
C GLY A 322 -11.52 -25.08 -1.11
N GLU A 323 -11.30 -23.82 -1.50
CA GLU A 323 -11.53 -23.32 -2.87
C GLU A 323 -10.22 -22.86 -3.50
N GLU A 324 -10.09 -23.02 -4.83
CA GLU A 324 -8.96 -22.48 -5.58
C GLU A 324 -9.17 -20.99 -5.86
N VAL A 325 -8.27 -20.15 -5.35
CA VAL A 325 -8.33 -18.70 -5.45
C VAL A 325 -7.19 -18.19 -6.30
N ARG A 326 -7.51 -17.41 -7.33
CA ARG A 326 -6.53 -16.81 -8.24
C ARG A 326 -5.65 -15.79 -7.51
N THR A 327 -4.34 -15.90 -7.71
CA THR A 327 -3.35 -14.92 -7.24
C THR A 327 -2.95 -13.99 -8.37
N SER A 328 -2.60 -12.74 -8.06
CA SER A 328 -2.13 -11.77 -9.06
C SER A 328 -1.08 -10.81 -8.49
N PRO A 329 0.06 -10.63 -9.18
CA PRO A 329 1.07 -9.67 -8.77
C PRO A 329 0.68 -8.25 -9.19
N LEU A 330 0.93 -7.28 -8.31
CA LEU A 330 0.85 -5.85 -8.61
C LEU A 330 2.19 -5.30 -9.10
N SER A 331 3.29 -5.97 -8.77
CA SER A 331 4.63 -5.67 -9.24
C SER A 331 4.91 -6.35 -10.59
N SER A 332 5.75 -5.75 -11.42
CA SER A 332 6.18 -6.38 -12.67
C SER A 332 7.47 -7.16 -12.45
N TYR A 333 7.38 -8.49 -12.41
CA TYR A 333 8.55 -9.34 -12.30
C TYR A 333 9.48 -9.21 -13.52
N ARG A 334 8.91 -9.08 -14.73
CA ARG A 334 9.66 -8.82 -15.96
C ARG A 334 10.52 -7.55 -15.84
N ARG A 335 9.92 -6.43 -15.40
CA ARG A 335 10.66 -5.18 -15.20
C ARG A 335 11.68 -5.27 -14.06
N ALA A 336 11.37 -5.99 -12.98
CA ALA A 336 12.32 -6.24 -11.90
C ALA A 336 13.58 -6.99 -12.39
N ARG A 337 13.40 -7.98 -13.27
CA ARG A 337 14.51 -8.68 -13.94
C ARG A 337 15.32 -7.74 -14.85
N GLU A 338 14.65 -6.89 -15.62
CA GLU A 338 15.31 -5.86 -16.44
C GLU A 338 16.16 -4.90 -15.60
N VAL A 339 15.67 -4.51 -14.41
CA VAL A 339 16.46 -3.72 -13.45
C VAL A 339 17.72 -4.46 -13.01
N ALA A 340 17.59 -5.72 -12.59
CA ALA A 340 18.73 -6.52 -12.14
C ALA A 340 19.77 -6.73 -13.27
N LEU A 341 19.32 -7.03 -14.49
CA LEU A 341 20.20 -7.19 -15.66
C LEU A 341 20.88 -5.89 -16.08
N THR A 342 20.16 -4.76 -16.04
CA THR A 342 20.75 -3.45 -16.35
C THR A 342 21.80 -3.08 -15.32
N LEU A 343 21.50 -3.31 -14.04
CA LEU A 343 22.45 -3.10 -12.95
C LEU A 343 23.68 -4.03 -13.07
N LYS A 344 23.50 -5.29 -13.49
CA LYS A 344 24.60 -6.22 -13.80
C LYS A 344 25.56 -5.61 -14.82
N SER A 345 25.05 -5.16 -15.96
CA SER A 345 25.87 -4.47 -16.98
C SER A 345 26.55 -3.22 -16.42
N TRP A 346 25.88 -2.41 -15.59
CA TRP A 346 26.51 -1.23 -15.00
C TRP A 346 27.68 -1.57 -14.08
N VAL A 347 27.58 -2.65 -13.30
CA VAL A 347 28.66 -3.11 -12.42
C VAL A 347 29.81 -3.69 -13.26
N GLU A 348 29.52 -4.55 -14.24
CA GLU A 348 30.52 -5.15 -15.13
C GLU A 348 31.30 -4.09 -15.93
N GLU A 349 30.63 -3.02 -16.36
CA GLU A 349 31.22 -1.91 -17.12
C GLU A 349 31.85 -0.83 -16.22
N GLY A 350 31.83 -0.98 -14.90
CA GLY A 350 32.38 0.01 -13.96
C GLY A 350 31.64 1.36 -13.96
N LYS A 351 30.37 1.40 -14.39
CA LYS A 351 29.52 2.61 -14.40
C LYS A 351 28.94 2.98 -13.04
N LEU A 352 29.02 2.05 -12.08
CA LEU A 352 28.55 2.22 -10.71
C LEU A 352 29.63 1.73 -9.75
N ASP A 353 30.20 2.65 -8.96
CA ASP A 353 31.15 2.28 -7.92
C ASP A 353 30.44 1.47 -6.84
N LEU A 354 31.08 0.39 -6.37
CA LEU A 354 30.58 -0.34 -5.21
C LEU A 354 31.09 0.30 -3.92
N ALA A 355 30.22 0.37 -2.92
CA ALA A 355 30.59 0.81 -1.58
C ALA A 355 29.82 0.02 -0.52
N LEU A 356 30.44 -0.11 0.66
CA LEU A 356 29.77 -0.59 1.86
C LEU A 356 29.08 0.57 2.58
N PRO A 357 28.10 0.29 3.46
CA PRO A 357 27.39 1.32 4.19
C PRO A 357 28.33 2.18 5.04
N THR A 358 28.20 3.50 4.92
CA THR A 358 28.84 4.46 5.85
C THR A 358 28.13 4.49 7.19
N ARG A 359 26.83 4.16 7.20
CA ARG A 359 26.03 3.93 8.40
C ARG A 359 25.14 2.71 8.18
N LYS A 360 25.28 1.73 9.09
CA LYS A 360 24.48 0.51 9.11
C LYS A 360 23.02 0.79 9.48
N ILE A 361 22.13 -0.08 9.00
CA ILE A 361 20.71 -0.10 9.36
C ILE A 361 20.52 -1.11 10.49
N ASP A 362 19.70 -0.76 11.49
CA ASP A 362 19.38 -1.67 12.59
C ASP A 362 18.27 -2.66 12.20
N ALA A 363 18.67 -3.90 11.90
CA ALA A 363 17.76 -4.99 11.54
C ALA A 363 16.75 -5.37 12.66
N THR A 364 16.97 -4.92 13.90
CA THR A 364 16.08 -5.19 15.05
C THR A 364 15.01 -4.11 15.26
N ARG A 365 15.04 -3.04 14.47
CA ARG A 365 14.11 -1.91 14.60
C ARG A 365 12.66 -2.32 14.35
N LYS A 366 11.75 -1.71 15.11
CA LYS A 366 10.29 -1.84 14.95
C LYS A 366 9.66 -0.46 14.69
N ALA A 367 8.72 -0.41 13.76
CA ALA A 367 7.88 0.77 13.60
C ALA A 367 6.73 0.73 14.62
N HIS A 368 6.44 1.87 15.24
CA HIS A 368 5.36 1.98 16.22
C HIS A 368 4.07 2.51 15.59
N PRO A 369 2.90 2.03 16.07
CA PRO A 369 1.64 2.68 15.79
C PRO A 369 1.61 4.15 16.20
N LEU A 370 0.82 4.96 15.48
CA LEU A 370 0.39 6.25 16.01
C LEU A 370 -0.31 6.01 17.37
N ARG A 371 0.16 6.70 18.41
CA ARG A 371 -0.51 6.70 19.71
C ARG A 371 -1.71 7.63 19.64
N GLU A 372 -2.90 7.07 19.76
CA GLU A 372 -4.14 7.82 19.84
C GLU A 372 -4.35 8.29 21.29
N THR A 373 -4.37 9.61 21.52
CA THR A 373 -4.65 10.21 22.83
C THR A 373 -6.14 10.31 23.12
N VAL A 374 -6.96 10.30 22.08
CA VAL A 374 -8.41 10.25 22.13
C VAL A 374 -8.85 9.10 21.23
N GLN A 375 -9.54 8.12 21.78
CA GLN A 375 -10.17 7.07 20.99
C GLN A 375 -11.65 7.45 20.81
N GLY A 376 -12.09 7.45 19.55
CA GLY A 376 -13.51 7.54 19.25
C GLY A 376 -14.28 6.37 19.88
N PRO A 377 -15.58 6.54 20.18
CA PRO A 377 -16.37 5.45 20.72
C PRO A 377 -16.48 4.30 19.72
N ARG A 378 -16.60 3.09 20.26
CA ARG A 378 -16.90 1.87 19.51
C ARG A 378 -18.39 1.60 19.54
N VAL A 379 -18.87 0.77 18.62
CA VAL A 379 -20.28 0.36 18.58
C VAL A 379 -20.74 -0.19 19.93
N LEU A 380 -19.89 -0.96 20.63
CA LEU A 380 -20.19 -1.50 21.97
C LEU A 380 -20.55 -0.44 23.03
N ASP A 381 -20.06 0.78 22.87
CA ASP A 381 -20.26 1.89 23.82
C ASP A 381 -21.65 2.52 23.69
N ILE A 382 -22.28 2.41 22.51
CA ILE A 382 -23.55 3.08 22.21
C ILE A 382 -24.67 2.15 21.74
N MET A 383 -24.37 0.91 21.32
CA MET A 383 -25.37 -0.05 20.85
C MET A 383 -26.39 -0.41 21.93
N ASP A 384 -27.58 -0.82 21.49
CA ASP A 384 -28.57 -1.43 22.37
C ASP A 384 -28.33 -2.93 22.45
N ARG A 385 -28.03 -3.43 23.66
CA ARG A 385 -27.76 -4.85 23.94
C ARG A 385 -29.03 -5.71 23.99
N LYS A 386 -30.17 -5.09 24.31
CA LYS A 386 -31.46 -5.78 24.36
C LYS A 386 -32.08 -5.73 22.97
N VAL A 387 -31.88 -6.80 22.20
CA VAL A 387 -32.39 -6.92 20.83
C VAL A 387 -33.72 -7.66 20.83
N PHE A 388 -34.75 -7.05 20.27
CA PHE A 388 -35.96 -7.77 19.90
C PHE A 388 -35.76 -8.40 18.52
N SER A 389 -35.84 -9.73 18.42
CA SER A 389 -35.70 -10.49 17.18
C SER A 389 -36.92 -11.37 16.90
N ILE A 390 -37.00 -11.89 15.67
CA ILE A 390 -38.10 -12.74 15.24
C ILE A 390 -37.62 -13.92 14.39
N GLY A 391 -38.24 -15.09 14.54
CA GLY A 391 -37.97 -16.24 13.69
C GLY A 391 -38.52 -16.03 12.27
N GLN A 392 -37.77 -16.47 11.25
CA GLN A 392 -38.20 -16.38 9.84
C GLN A 392 -39.54 -17.08 9.53
N ASP A 393 -39.93 -18.03 10.38
CA ASP A 393 -41.12 -18.87 10.22
C ASP A 393 -42.35 -18.32 10.94
N GLU A 394 -42.18 -17.29 11.78
CA GLU A 394 -43.25 -16.63 12.52
C GLU A 394 -44.18 -15.82 11.60
N GLU A 395 -45.40 -15.55 12.08
CA GLU A 395 -46.39 -14.76 11.35
C GLU A 395 -46.05 -13.26 11.34
N ILE A 396 -46.46 -12.57 10.28
CA ILE A 396 -46.31 -11.11 10.13
C ILE A 396 -46.98 -10.36 11.31
N ARG A 397 -48.07 -10.90 11.85
CA ARG A 397 -48.75 -10.33 13.03
C ARG A 397 -47.85 -10.35 14.27
N SER A 398 -47.06 -11.41 14.48
CA SER A 398 -46.07 -11.48 15.58
C SER A 398 -45.01 -10.40 15.42
N ALA A 399 -44.53 -10.17 14.20
CA ALA A 399 -43.58 -9.10 13.89
C ALA A 399 -44.11 -7.71 14.24
N ALA A 400 -45.35 -7.42 13.85
CA ALA A 400 -46.02 -6.15 14.18
C ALA A 400 -46.14 -5.94 15.69
N GLN A 401 -46.53 -6.98 16.44
CA GLN A 401 -46.63 -6.91 17.90
C GLN A 401 -45.26 -6.68 18.56
N LYS A 402 -44.20 -7.34 18.08
CA LYS A 402 -42.84 -7.16 18.60
C LYS A 402 -42.28 -5.76 18.31
N LEU A 403 -42.52 -5.20 17.12
CA LEU A 403 -42.14 -3.82 16.79
C LEU A 403 -42.81 -2.80 17.71
N LEU A 404 -44.13 -2.95 17.92
CA LEU A 404 -44.91 -2.08 18.82
C LEU A 404 -44.44 -2.19 20.28
N LYS A 405 -44.28 -3.42 20.78
CA LYS A 405 -43.85 -3.68 22.17
C LYS A 405 -42.41 -3.24 22.44
N GLY A 406 -41.55 -3.38 21.43
CA GLY A 406 -40.12 -3.06 21.53
C GLY A 406 -39.78 -1.59 21.29
N GLU A 407 -40.77 -0.74 20.97
CA GLU A 407 -40.58 0.66 20.58
C GLU A 407 -39.46 0.83 19.54
N THR A 408 -39.38 -0.12 18.60
CA THR A 408 -38.32 -0.21 17.59
C THR A 408 -38.92 -0.27 16.18
N ASN A 409 -38.19 0.30 15.22
CA ASN A 409 -38.58 0.29 13.82
C ASN A 409 -38.00 -0.90 13.03
N HIS A 410 -37.14 -1.69 13.66
CA HIS A 410 -36.36 -2.74 13.01
C HIS A 410 -36.35 -4.01 13.86
N LEU A 411 -36.61 -5.15 13.22
CA LEU A 411 -36.49 -6.49 13.79
C LEU A 411 -35.50 -7.32 12.98
N PRO A 412 -34.35 -7.66 13.56
CA PRO A 412 -33.50 -8.73 13.05
C PRO A 412 -34.29 -10.05 13.00
N VAL A 413 -34.24 -10.72 11.87
CA VAL A 413 -34.83 -12.04 11.66
C VAL A 413 -33.73 -13.09 11.88
N ILE A 414 -34.00 -14.07 12.73
CA ILE A 414 -33.03 -15.10 13.11
C ILE A 414 -33.50 -16.52 12.75
N ASP A 415 -32.54 -17.43 12.56
CA ASP A 415 -32.81 -18.86 12.47
C ASP A 415 -32.91 -19.53 13.87
N SER A 416 -33.10 -20.85 13.89
CA SER A 416 -33.18 -21.63 15.13
C SER A 416 -31.89 -21.66 15.95
N SER A 417 -30.75 -21.35 15.34
CA SER A 417 -29.44 -21.24 16.00
C SER A 417 -29.13 -19.81 16.49
N GLY A 418 -30.03 -18.86 16.25
CA GLY A 418 -29.86 -17.45 16.64
C GLY A 418 -29.04 -16.62 15.64
N ARG A 419 -28.71 -17.17 14.46
CA ARG A 419 -27.98 -16.45 13.41
C ARG A 419 -28.90 -15.54 12.63
N LEU A 420 -28.37 -14.40 12.19
CA LEU A 420 -29.10 -13.42 11.39
C LEU A 420 -29.39 -13.96 9.98
N VAL A 421 -30.66 -14.02 9.59
CA VAL A 421 -31.10 -14.46 8.25
C VAL A 421 -31.90 -13.40 7.48
N GLY A 422 -32.22 -12.29 8.12
CA GLY A 422 -32.90 -11.17 7.47
C GLY A 422 -33.18 -10.01 8.40
N ILE A 423 -33.83 -8.98 7.89
CA ILE A 423 -34.35 -7.86 8.67
C ILE A 423 -35.73 -7.46 8.15
N VAL A 424 -36.62 -7.10 9.07
CA VAL A 424 -37.95 -6.57 8.78
C VAL A 424 -38.10 -5.22 9.46
N THR A 425 -38.69 -4.26 8.76
CA THR A 425 -38.97 -2.93 9.26
C THR A 425 -40.47 -2.66 9.36
N THR A 426 -40.85 -1.60 10.08
CA THR A 426 -42.23 -1.11 10.12
C THR A 426 -42.80 -0.82 8.71
N TYR A 427 -41.94 -0.40 7.77
CA TYR A 427 -42.31 -0.21 6.37
C TYR A 427 -42.67 -1.53 5.67
N ASP A 428 -41.88 -2.60 5.88
CA ASP A 428 -42.14 -3.91 5.27
C ASP A 428 -43.46 -4.52 5.78
N ILE A 429 -43.76 -4.35 7.08
CA ILE A 429 -45.05 -4.73 7.66
C ILE A 429 -46.19 -3.94 7.03
N SER A 430 -46.04 -2.61 6.93
CA SER A 430 -47.05 -1.74 6.32
C SER A 430 -47.35 -2.15 4.88
N LYS A 431 -46.31 -2.46 4.10
CA LYS A 431 -46.41 -2.93 2.72
C LYS A 431 -47.15 -4.27 2.60
N ALA A 432 -46.95 -5.18 3.57
CA ALA A 432 -47.64 -6.46 3.62
C ALA A 432 -49.13 -6.30 3.95
N VAL A 433 -49.48 -5.37 4.85
CA VAL A 433 -50.87 -5.09 5.24
C VAL A 433 -51.68 -4.53 4.07
N VAL A 434 -51.10 -3.63 3.26
CA VAL A 434 -51.79 -3.08 2.07
C VAL A 434 -51.88 -4.07 0.89
N ASN A 435 -51.23 -5.24 0.97
CA ASN A 435 -51.29 -6.30 -0.04
C ASN A 435 -51.74 -7.64 0.58
N PRO A 436 -52.96 -7.71 1.14
CA PRO A 436 -53.41 -8.89 1.87
C PRO A 436 -53.40 -10.15 0.99
N GLY A 437 -52.91 -11.27 1.55
CA GLY A 437 -52.90 -12.58 0.90
C GLY A 437 -51.63 -12.94 0.10
N LYS A 438 -50.74 -11.98 -0.17
CA LYS A 438 -49.46 -12.24 -0.91
C LYS A 438 -48.32 -12.75 -0.04
N ALA A 439 -48.35 -12.48 1.26
CA ALA A 439 -47.32 -12.87 2.22
C ALA A 439 -47.98 -13.30 3.54
N LYS A 440 -47.51 -14.39 4.15
CA LYS A 440 -48.06 -14.93 5.40
C LYS A 440 -47.04 -14.92 6.54
N ARG A 441 -45.76 -15.14 6.21
CA ARG A 441 -44.67 -15.28 7.18
C ARG A 441 -43.63 -14.19 7.03
N VAL A 442 -42.82 -14.00 8.07
CA VAL A 442 -41.71 -13.05 8.10
C VAL A 442 -40.75 -13.28 6.92
N ARG A 443 -40.41 -14.54 6.60
CA ARG A 443 -39.53 -14.88 5.47
C ARG A 443 -40.00 -14.33 4.11
N ASP A 444 -41.30 -14.08 3.96
CA ASP A 444 -41.92 -13.63 2.71
C ASP A 444 -41.69 -12.12 2.47
N ILE A 445 -41.40 -11.36 3.55
CA ILE A 445 -41.28 -9.90 3.52
C ILE A 445 -39.90 -9.39 3.96
N MET A 446 -39.08 -10.24 4.57
CA MET A 446 -37.76 -9.85 5.06
C MET A 446 -36.79 -9.53 3.95
N LYS A 447 -35.92 -8.56 4.18
CA LYS A 447 -34.72 -8.38 3.37
C LYS A 447 -33.65 -9.38 3.84
N LYS A 448 -33.18 -10.21 2.92
CA LYS A 448 -32.17 -11.26 3.20
C LYS A 448 -30.75 -10.73 3.29
N ARG A 449 -30.39 -9.74 2.46
CA ARG A 449 -29.08 -9.08 2.51
C ARG A 449 -29.12 -7.98 3.56
N VAL A 450 -28.61 -8.27 4.75
CA VAL A 450 -28.61 -7.35 5.89
C VAL A 450 -27.22 -6.76 6.05
N ILE A 451 -27.14 -5.44 6.13
CA ILE A 451 -25.89 -4.76 6.45
C ILE A 451 -25.70 -4.80 7.97
N THR A 452 -24.56 -5.31 8.44
CA THR A 452 -24.27 -5.51 9.86
C THR A 452 -23.03 -4.73 10.30
N THR A 453 -22.81 -4.72 11.61
CA THR A 453 -21.61 -4.18 12.26
C THR A 453 -21.14 -5.11 13.37
N THR A 454 -19.95 -4.90 13.91
CA THR A 454 -19.43 -5.63 15.07
C THR A 454 -19.32 -4.71 16.26
N MET A 455 -19.30 -5.27 17.48
CA MET A 455 -19.18 -4.47 18.70
C MET A 455 -17.87 -3.63 18.74
N GLU A 456 -16.83 -4.11 18.06
CA GLU A 456 -15.51 -3.49 18.09
C GLU A 456 -15.33 -2.44 17.00
N GLU A 457 -16.25 -2.39 16.03
CA GLU A 457 -16.18 -1.43 14.93
C GLU A 457 -16.25 0.01 15.48
N PRO A 458 -15.42 0.93 15.00
CA PRO A 458 -15.55 2.34 15.34
C PRO A 458 -16.90 2.91 14.89
N VAL A 459 -17.50 3.77 15.73
CA VAL A 459 -18.84 4.32 15.46
C VAL A 459 -18.91 5.10 14.14
N ASP A 460 -17.87 5.85 13.79
CA ASP A 460 -17.81 6.61 12.53
C ASP A 460 -17.86 5.69 11.29
N ILE A 461 -17.24 4.50 11.36
CA ILE A 461 -17.33 3.49 10.29
C ILE A 461 -18.75 2.93 10.21
N ALA A 462 -19.37 2.64 11.35
CA ALA A 462 -20.77 2.19 11.38
C ALA A 462 -21.74 3.26 10.86
N VAL A 463 -21.51 4.55 11.16
CA VAL A 463 -22.28 5.68 10.62
C VAL A 463 -22.17 5.74 9.09
N ARG A 464 -20.96 5.59 8.54
CA ARG A 464 -20.77 5.54 7.08
C ARG A 464 -21.55 4.39 6.43
N LYS A 465 -21.72 3.24 7.11
CA LYS A 465 -22.58 2.15 6.63
C LYS A 465 -24.05 2.57 6.60
N LEU A 466 -24.54 3.24 7.65
CA LEU A 466 -25.91 3.78 7.69
C LEU A 466 -26.17 4.73 6.51
N GLU A 467 -25.29 5.71 6.31
CA GLU A 467 -25.39 6.71 5.24
C GLU A 467 -25.30 6.08 3.85
N LYS A 468 -24.26 5.27 3.60
CA LYS A 468 -24.00 4.66 2.29
C LYS A 468 -25.16 3.78 1.81
N HIS A 469 -25.78 3.06 2.73
CA HIS A 469 -26.88 2.15 2.39
C HIS A 469 -28.26 2.79 2.58
N ASN A 470 -28.32 4.06 3.01
CA ASN A 470 -29.55 4.78 3.33
C ASN A 470 -30.47 3.98 4.27
N ILE A 471 -29.88 3.48 5.36
CA ILE A 471 -30.56 2.69 6.40
C ILE A 471 -30.39 3.35 7.77
N SER A 472 -31.33 3.10 8.67
CA SER A 472 -31.37 3.71 10.01
C SER A 472 -30.94 2.77 11.14
N ALA A 473 -30.57 1.51 10.82
CA ALA A 473 -30.09 0.55 11.80
C ALA A 473 -29.17 -0.52 11.20
N LEU A 474 -28.28 -1.03 12.05
CA LEU A 474 -27.34 -2.12 11.80
C LEU A 474 -27.48 -3.14 12.94
N PRO A 475 -27.86 -4.39 12.65
CA PRO A 475 -27.67 -5.48 13.61
C PRO A 475 -26.18 -5.63 13.94
N VAL A 476 -25.88 -5.72 15.23
CA VAL A 476 -24.53 -6.01 15.72
C VAL A 476 -24.41 -7.51 15.87
N VAL A 477 -23.45 -8.11 15.19
CA VAL A 477 -23.26 -9.57 15.17
C VAL A 477 -21.89 -9.99 15.72
N ASP A 478 -21.81 -11.20 16.26
CA ASP A 478 -20.54 -11.85 16.60
C ASP A 478 -19.90 -12.56 15.39
N ARG A 479 -18.80 -13.28 15.63
CA ARG A 479 -18.08 -14.03 14.59
C ARG A 479 -18.86 -15.20 14.00
N GLU A 480 -19.90 -15.68 14.67
CA GLU A 480 -20.78 -16.76 14.22
C GLU A 480 -22.09 -16.22 13.61
N GLU A 481 -22.13 -14.93 13.29
CA GLU A 481 -23.29 -14.19 12.76
C GLU A 481 -24.52 -14.18 13.70
N ARG A 482 -24.32 -14.40 15.00
CA ARG A 482 -25.39 -14.31 15.99
C ARG A 482 -25.63 -12.85 16.34
N VAL A 483 -26.90 -12.46 16.45
CA VAL A 483 -27.27 -11.08 16.78
C VAL A 483 -27.06 -10.81 18.27
N ILE A 484 -26.10 -9.95 18.59
CA ILE A 484 -25.71 -9.59 19.97
C ILE A 484 -26.08 -8.16 20.35
N GLY A 485 -26.51 -7.35 19.39
CA GLY A 485 -26.88 -5.96 19.61
C GLY A 485 -27.59 -5.34 18.41
N MET A 486 -28.00 -4.10 18.58
CA MET A 486 -28.55 -3.27 17.50
C MET A 486 -27.97 -1.87 17.64
N LEU A 487 -27.45 -1.32 16.53
CA LEU A 487 -27.02 0.06 16.44
C LEU A 487 -28.02 0.81 15.55
N THR A 488 -28.67 1.84 16.09
CA THR A 488 -29.63 2.67 15.38
C THR A 488 -29.14 4.11 15.25
N ALA A 489 -29.69 4.86 14.30
CA ALA A 489 -29.45 6.30 14.19
C ALA A 489 -29.76 7.06 15.50
N MET A 490 -30.72 6.58 16.30
CA MET A 490 -31.02 7.15 17.62
C MET A 490 -29.89 6.94 18.63
N ASN A 491 -29.16 5.82 18.55
CA ASN A 491 -28.02 5.57 19.43
C ASN A 491 -26.89 6.58 19.23
N LEU A 492 -26.78 7.19 18.04
CA LEU A 492 -25.81 8.25 17.76
C LEU A 492 -26.04 9.48 18.65
N GLY A 493 -27.28 9.71 19.13
CA GLY A 493 -27.58 10.74 20.12
C GLY A 493 -26.78 10.60 21.42
N LYS A 494 -26.40 9.36 21.80
CA LYS A 494 -25.57 9.09 22.99
C LYS A 494 -24.15 9.69 22.88
N LEU A 495 -23.69 9.98 21.65
CA LEU A 495 -22.40 10.63 21.40
C LEU A 495 -22.39 12.09 21.91
N PHE A 496 -23.50 12.80 21.75
CA PHE A 496 -23.63 14.21 22.13
C PHE A 496 -23.90 14.41 23.63
N GLY A 497 -24.43 13.38 24.32
CA GLY A 497 -24.65 13.40 25.77
C GLY A 497 -23.48 12.84 26.59
N GLY A 498 -22.48 12.24 25.95
CA GLY A 498 -21.36 11.55 26.61
C GLY A 498 -20.07 12.38 26.70
N ARG A 499 -19.08 11.85 27.43
CA ARG A 499 -17.72 12.41 27.64
C ARG A 499 -16.86 12.52 26.36
N TRP A 500 -17.40 12.21 25.18
CA TRP A 500 -16.68 11.98 23.93
C TRP A 500 -16.31 13.26 23.16
N LEU A 501 -16.82 14.43 23.60
CA LEU A 501 -16.58 15.75 23.00
C LEU A 501 -15.49 16.57 23.74
N LYS A 502 -14.67 15.95 24.61
CA LYS A 502 -13.63 16.65 25.37
C LYS A 502 -12.23 16.36 24.87
#